data_AF-A0A6G1RQF1-F1
#
_entry.id   AF-A0A6G1RQF1-F1
#
_cell.length_a   1.000
_cell.length_b   1.000
_cell.length_c   1.000
_cell.angle_alpha   90.00
_cell.angle_beta   90.00
_cell.angle_gamma   90.00
#
_symmetry.space_group_name_H-M   'P 1'
#
loop_
_entity.id
_entity.type
_entity.pdbx_description
1 polymer ?
#
loop_
_entity_poly.entity_id
_entity_poly.type
_entity_poly.pdbx_seq_one_letter_code
_entity_poly.pdbx_strand_id
1 'polypeptide(L)'
;GMATQCVQMKNVQRTTPQTLSNLCLKINVKLGGVNNILLPQGRPPVFQQPVIFLGADVTHPPAGDGKKPSIAAVVGSMDAHPNRYCATVRVQQHRQEIIQDLAAMVRELLIQFYKSTRFKPTRIIFYRDGV
;
A
#
# COMPACT_ATOMS: atom_id res chain seq x y z
N GLY A 1 6.29 -14.78 6.72
CA GLY A 1 5.74 -15.11 5.39
C GLY A 1 6.86 -15.20 4.39
N MET A 2 6.73 -16.04 3.36
CA MET A 2 7.71 -16.17 2.28
C MET A 2 7.27 -15.31 1.09
N ALA A 3 8.19 -14.55 0.50
CA ALA A 3 7.89 -13.77 -0.70
C ALA A 3 7.69 -14.71 -1.91
N THR A 4 6.59 -14.54 -2.64
CA THR A 4 6.27 -15.33 -3.83
C THR A 4 6.01 -14.43 -5.03
N GLN A 5 6.29 -14.90 -6.24
CA GLN A 5 5.98 -14.21 -7.48
C GLN A 5 5.44 -15.21 -8.52
N CYS A 6 4.14 -15.16 -8.77
CA CYS A 6 3.50 -16.02 -9.77
C CYS A 6 3.67 -15.47 -11.18
N VAL A 7 3.88 -16.36 -12.15
CA VAL A 7 3.95 -16.06 -13.59
C VAL A 7 3.10 -17.09 -14.32
N GLN A 8 2.24 -16.65 -15.25
CA GLN A 8 1.43 -17.57 -16.05
C GLN A 8 2.32 -18.37 -17.00
N MET A 9 2.02 -19.66 -17.20
CA MET A 9 2.82 -20.56 -18.05
C MET A 9 3.08 -20.00 -19.46
N LYS A 10 2.07 -19.38 -20.07
CA LYS A 10 2.21 -18.74 -21.41
C LYS A 10 3.30 -17.67 -21.46
N ASN A 11 3.52 -16.93 -20.37
CA ASN A 11 4.54 -15.88 -20.28
C ASN A 11 5.94 -16.46 -19.99
N VAL A 12 6.01 -17.69 -19.49
CA VAL A 12 7.26 -18.46 -19.35
C VAL A 12 7.63 -19.09 -20.68
N GLN A 13 6.66 -19.66 -21.41
CA GLN A 13 6.89 -20.27 -22.71
C GLN A 13 7.27 -19.24 -23.78
N ARG A 14 6.68 -18.04 -23.73
CA ARG A 14 7.02 -16.94 -24.62
C ARG A 14 7.39 -15.69 -23.83
N THR A 15 8.66 -15.59 -23.49
CA THR A 15 9.20 -14.44 -22.76
C THR A 15 9.36 -13.23 -23.66
N THR A 16 9.02 -12.04 -23.15
CA THR A 16 9.39 -10.77 -23.77
C THR A 16 10.20 -9.92 -22.78
N PRO A 17 11.17 -9.12 -23.25
CA PRO A 17 11.95 -8.24 -22.37
C PRO A 17 11.06 -7.32 -21.52
N GLN A 18 9.97 -6.81 -22.11
CA GLN A 18 8.99 -5.99 -21.39
C GLN A 18 8.32 -6.74 -20.22
N THR A 19 7.93 -8.00 -20.44
CA THR A 19 7.29 -8.81 -19.39
C THR A 19 8.26 -9.10 -18.25
N LEU A 20 9.50 -9.45 -18.60
CA LEU A 20 10.55 -9.73 -17.61
C LEU A 20 10.92 -8.48 -16.81
N SER A 21 11.02 -7.31 -17.48
CA SER A 21 11.27 -6.03 -16.80
C SER A 21 10.17 -5.73 -15.77
N ASN A 22 8.90 -5.82 -16.18
CA ASN A 22 7.76 -5.62 -15.27
C ASN A 22 7.75 -6.63 -14.10
N LEU A 23 8.20 -7.86 -14.33
CA LEU A 23 8.33 -8.87 -13.29
C LEU A 23 9.43 -8.49 -12.28
N CYS A 24 10.60 -8.06 -12.77
CA CYS A 24 11.70 -7.60 -11.94
C CYS A 24 11.30 -6.40 -11.06
N LEU A 25 10.52 -5.45 -11.60
CA LEU A 25 9.99 -4.32 -10.81
C LEU A 25 9.18 -4.80 -9.60
N LYS A 26 8.36 -5.85 -9.76
CA LYS A 26 7.54 -6.41 -8.67
C LYS A 26 8.37 -7.23 -7.69
N ILE A 27 9.33 -8.00 -8.18
CA ILE A 27 10.24 -8.79 -7.35
C ILE A 27 11.11 -7.86 -6.49
N ASN A 28 11.67 -6.81 -7.08
CA ASN A 28 12.53 -5.86 -6.39
C ASN A 28 11.83 -5.27 -5.15
N VAL A 29 10.60 -4.79 -5.32
CA VAL A 29 9.81 -4.21 -4.21
C VAL A 29 9.44 -5.26 -3.16
N LYS A 30 9.12 -6.50 -3.56
CA LYS A 30 8.84 -7.60 -2.61
C LYS A 30 10.05 -7.99 -1.75
N LEU A 31 11.26 -7.80 -2.29
CA LEU A 31 12.51 -8.01 -1.58
C LEU A 31 13.01 -6.76 -0.84
N GLY A 32 12.21 -5.68 -0.81
CA GLY A 32 12.51 -4.44 -0.08
C GLY A 32 13.33 -3.41 -0.87
N GLY A 33 13.59 -3.65 -2.14
CA GLY A 33 14.25 -2.71 -3.04
C GLY A 33 13.34 -1.55 -3.48
N VAL A 34 13.98 -0.51 -4.01
CA VAL A 34 13.34 0.72 -4.48
C VAL A 34 13.58 0.84 -5.99
N ASN A 35 12.52 0.92 -6.80
CA ASN A 35 12.65 1.00 -8.25
C ASN A 35 13.03 2.40 -8.74
N ASN A 36 12.40 3.44 -8.17
CA ASN A 36 12.64 4.84 -8.51
C ASN A 36 12.20 5.75 -7.37
N ILE A 37 12.67 6.99 -7.37
CA ILE A 37 12.28 8.01 -6.38
C ILE A 37 12.03 9.34 -7.09
N LEU A 38 11.20 10.19 -6.48
CA LEU A 38 11.07 11.58 -6.90
C LEU A 38 12.35 12.35 -6.54
N LEU A 39 12.89 13.07 -7.52
CA LEU A 39 14.06 13.92 -7.31
C LEU A 39 13.75 15.01 -6.26
N PRO A 40 14.64 15.26 -5.29
CA PRO A 40 14.39 16.24 -4.22
C PRO A 40 13.95 17.62 -4.71
N GLN A 41 14.54 18.10 -5.81
CA GLN A 41 14.22 19.41 -6.41
C GLN A 41 12.80 19.53 -6.97
N GLY A 42 12.12 18.41 -7.25
CA GLY A 42 10.75 18.38 -7.76
C GLY A 42 9.70 18.12 -6.68
N ARG A 43 10.11 17.99 -5.41
CA ARG A 43 9.17 17.64 -4.34
C ARG A 43 8.40 18.86 -3.86
N PRO A 44 7.06 18.74 -3.69
CA PRO A 44 6.28 19.78 -3.03
C PRO A 44 6.79 20.09 -1.61
N PRO A 45 6.52 21.30 -1.08
CA PRO A 45 6.96 21.71 0.26
C PRO A 45 6.51 20.78 1.40
N VAL A 46 5.48 19.95 1.19
CA VAL A 46 5.00 19.00 2.19
C VAL A 46 6.07 18.00 2.64
N PHE A 47 7.03 17.70 1.76
CA PHE A 47 8.15 16.79 2.02
C PHE A 47 9.26 17.39 2.90
N GLN A 48 9.21 18.69 3.22
CA GLN A 48 10.21 19.36 4.06
C GLN A 48 10.11 18.97 5.55
N GLN A 49 9.01 18.34 5.95
CA GLN A 49 8.83 17.79 7.28
C GLN A 49 8.39 16.32 7.18
N PRO A 50 8.57 15.50 8.22
CA PRO A 50 8.11 14.13 8.24
C PRO A 50 6.60 14.03 7.93
N VAL A 51 6.27 13.42 6.79
CA VAL A 51 4.90 13.23 6.32
C VAL A 51 4.65 11.76 6.03
N ILE A 52 3.48 11.27 6.41
CA ILE A 52 3.01 9.92 6.05
C ILE A 52 1.87 10.05 5.03
N PHE A 53 1.99 9.28 3.94
CA PHE A 53 0.95 9.14 2.93
C PHE A 53 0.17 7.87 3.22
N LEU A 54 -1.13 8.00 3.39
CA LEU A 54 -2.06 6.92 3.66
C LEU A 54 -2.99 6.73 2.45
N GLY A 55 -3.26 5.48 2.12
CA GLY A 55 -4.27 5.09 1.13
C GLY A 55 -5.25 4.12 1.76
N ALA A 56 -6.54 4.28 1.50
CA ALA A 56 -7.57 3.40 2.04
C ALA A 56 -8.63 3.05 1.00
N ASP A 57 -9.04 1.79 1.03
CA ASP A 57 -10.11 1.26 0.18
C ASP A 57 -10.95 0.21 0.93
N VAL A 58 -12.20 0.04 0.48
CA VAL A 58 -13.11 -1.01 0.92
C VAL A 58 -13.56 -1.81 -0.29
N THR A 59 -13.28 -3.11 -0.27
CA THR A 59 -13.76 -4.03 -1.31
C THR A 59 -14.98 -4.79 -0.80
N HIS A 60 -16.05 -4.75 -1.59
CA HIS A 60 -17.27 -5.51 -1.34
C HIS A 60 -17.29 -6.83 -2.10
N PRO A 61 -17.98 -7.85 -1.57
CA PRO A 61 -18.24 -9.06 -2.34
C PRO A 61 -19.12 -8.75 -3.57
N PRO A 62 -19.11 -9.63 -4.59
CA PRO A 62 -19.92 -9.46 -5.79
C PRO A 62 -21.41 -9.23 -5.51
N ALA A 63 -22.09 -8.55 -6.44
CA ALA A 63 -23.54 -8.39 -6.38
C ALA A 63 -24.24 -9.75 -6.30
N GLY A 64 -25.16 -9.90 -5.34
CA GLY A 64 -25.88 -11.15 -5.06
C GLY A 64 -25.33 -11.97 -3.89
N ASP A 65 -24.12 -11.71 -3.40
CA ASP A 65 -23.58 -12.38 -2.21
C ASP A 65 -23.89 -11.56 -0.95
N GLY A 66 -25.02 -11.83 -0.30
CA GLY A 66 -25.45 -11.12 0.92
C GLY A 66 -24.81 -11.59 2.23
N LYS A 67 -23.87 -12.56 2.17
CA LYS A 67 -23.31 -13.19 3.38
C LYS A 67 -21.85 -12.83 3.60
N LYS A 68 -21.08 -12.64 2.53
CA LYS A 68 -19.65 -12.35 2.67
C LYS A 68 -19.42 -10.96 3.26
N PRO A 69 -18.45 -10.82 4.17
CA PRO A 69 -18.10 -9.52 4.74
C PRO A 69 -17.40 -8.63 3.71
N SER A 70 -17.32 -7.33 4.02
CA SER A 70 -16.45 -6.40 3.27
C SER A 70 -15.04 -6.46 3.83
N ILE A 71 -14.06 -6.07 3.02
CA ILE A 71 -12.65 -6.01 3.43
C ILE A 71 -12.18 -4.56 3.33
N ALA A 72 -11.73 -3.99 4.44
CA ALA A 72 -11.06 -2.70 4.46
C ALA A 72 -9.54 -2.88 4.48
N ALA A 73 -8.85 -2.08 3.67
CA ALA A 73 -7.39 -2.03 3.65
C ALA A 73 -6.93 -0.59 3.80
N VAL A 74 -5.93 -0.38 4.66
CA VAL A 74 -5.23 0.90 4.80
C VAL A 74 -3.74 0.66 4.65
N VAL A 75 -3.11 1.39 3.74
CA VAL A 75 -1.66 1.38 3.51
C VAL A 75 -1.04 2.69 3.96
N GLY A 76 0.22 2.65 4.38
CA GLY A 76 0.97 3.85 4.74
C GLY A 76 2.42 3.81 4.27
N SER A 77 2.94 4.95 3.81
CA SER A 77 4.35 5.09 3.42
C SER A 77 5.28 4.92 4.62
N MET A 78 6.46 4.33 4.44
CA MET A 78 7.41 3.98 5.52
C MET A 78 8.77 4.66 5.35
N ASP A 79 8.88 5.59 4.41
CA ASP A 79 10.08 6.37 4.12
C ASP A 79 9.69 7.79 3.64
N ALA A 80 10.69 8.67 3.49
CA ALA A 80 10.51 10.05 3.01
C ALA A 80 10.41 10.16 1.48
N HIS A 81 10.57 9.04 0.75
CA HIS A 81 10.50 8.94 -0.70
C HIS A 81 9.15 8.39 -1.19
N PRO A 82 8.15 8.44 -0.32
CA PRO A 82 7.08 7.44 -0.12
C PRO A 82 7.10 6.31 -1.16
N ASN A 83 8.11 5.44 -1.10
CA ASN A 83 8.22 4.30 -2.02
C ASN A 83 7.78 3.00 -1.33
N ARG A 84 8.26 2.77 -0.11
CA ARG A 84 7.88 1.58 0.66
C ARG A 84 6.59 1.84 1.42
N TYR A 85 5.64 0.92 1.30
CA TYR A 85 4.38 0.96 2.04
C TYR A 85 4.21 -0.29 2.89
N CYS A 86 3.62 -0.11 4.07
CA CYS A 86 3.07 -1.22 4.85
C CYS A 86 1.54 -1.18 4.81
N ALA A 87 0.90 -2.34 4.96
CA ALA A 87 -0.54 -2.51 4.86
C ALA A 87 -1.13 -3.04 6.17
N THR A 88 -2.35 -2.61 6.46
CA THR A 88 -3.23 -3.16 7.48
C THR A 88 -4.54 -3.55 6.81
N VAL A 89 -5.12 -4.69 7.20
CA VAL A 89 -6.34 -5.22 6.59
C VAL A 89 -7.29 -5.65 7.70
N ARG A 90 -8.58 -5.36 7.53
CA ARG A 90 -9.66 -5.71 8.47
C ARG A 90 -10.87 -6.23 7.71
N VAL A 91 -11.57 -7.16 8.35
CA VAL A 91 -12.86 -7.66 7.89
C VAL A 91 -13.93 -6.84 8.60
N GLN A 92 -14.93 -6.35 7.86
CA GLN A 92 -16.02 -5.56 8.42
C GLN A 92 -17.38 -6.02 7.89
N GLN A 93 -18.47 -5.42 8.39
CA GLN A 93 -19.82 -5.88 8.05
C GLN A 93 -20.09 -5.82 6.54
N HIS A 94 -21.05 -6.64 6.10
CA HIS A 94 -21.44 -6.73 4.71
C HIS A 94 -21.87 -5.35 4.17
N ARG A 95 -21.30 -4.95 3.02
CA ARG A 95 -21.59 -3.66 2.34
C ARG A 95 -21.46 -2.42 3.22
N GLN A 96 -20.52 -2.47 4.17
CA GLN A 96 -20.20 -1.32 5.00
C GLN A 96 -19.07 -0.52 4.34
N GLU A 97 -19.32 0.75 4.01
CA GLU A 97 -18.32 1.64 3.38
C GLU A 97 -17.40 2.33 4.40
N ILE A 98 -17.91 2.53 5.61
CA ILE A 98 -17.17 3.17 6.69
C ILE A 98 -16.19 2.15 7.28
N ILE A 99 -14.90 2.47 7.24
CA ILE A 99 -13.85 1.63 7.85
C ILE A 99 -13.96 1.72 9.37
N GLN A 100 -14.51 0.67 10.01
CA GLN A 100 -14.79 0.66 11.44
C GLN A 100 -13.52 0.79 12.29
N ASP A 101 -12.48 0.05 11.92
CA ASP A 101 -11.23 -0.04 12.68
C ASP A 101 -10.18 0.99 12.24
N LEU A 102 -10.59 2.05 11.53
CA LEU A 102 -9.66 3.00 10.90
C LEU A 102 -8.66 3.58 11.91
N ALA A 103 -9.11 3.95 13.11
CA ALA A 103 -8.24 4.51 14.14
C ALA A 103 -7.14 3.53 14.57
N ALA A 104 -7.48 2.24 14.75
CA ALA A 104 -6.51 1.20 15.12
C ALA A 104 -5.53 0.92 13.98
N MET A 105 -6.03 0.81 12.75
CA MET A 105 -5.24 0.60 11.54
C MET A 105 -4.23 1.74 11.32
N VAL A 106 -4.68 2.99 11.42
CA VAL A 106 -3.81 4.17 11.30
C VAL A 106 -2.79 4.22 12.43
N ARG A 107 -3.18 3.89 13.68
CA ARG A 107 -2.24 3.82 14.80
C ARG A 107 -1.11 2.82 14.56
N GLU A 108 -1.42 1.64 14.03
CA GLU A 108 -0.42 0.62 13.67
C GLU A 108 0.58 1.17 12.64
N LEU A 109 0.09 1.83 11.59
CA LEU A 109 0.92 2.44 10.56
C LEU A 109 1.80 3.58 11.09
N LEU A 110 1.28 4.42 11.99
CA LEU A 110 2.05 5.49 12.63
C LEU A 110 3.19 4.93 13.50
N ILE A 111 2.92 3.84 14.22
CA ILE A 111 3.95 3.14 15.02
C ILE A 111 5.03 2.55 14.08
N GLN A 112 4.63 1.92 12.98
CA GLN A 112 5.57 1.36 12.01
C GLN A 112 6.39 2.43 11.29
N PHE A 113 5.78 3.56 10.95
CA PHE A 113 6.47 4.71 10.38
C PHE A 113 7.54 5.24 11.33
N TYR A 114 7.22 5.41 12.61
CA TYR A 114 8.20 5.85 13.61
C TYR A 114 9.34 4.83 13.79
N LYS A 115 9.04 3.53 13.80
CA LYS A 115 10.06 2.48 13.86
C LYS A 115 11.01 2.51 12.65
N SER A 116 10.47 2.79 11.46
CA SER A 116 11.22 2.79 10.19
C SER A 116 12.03 4.06 9.97
N THR A 117 11.50 5.22 10.36
CA THR A 117 12.09 6.53 10.05
C THR A 117 12.73 7.21 11.25
N ARG A 118 12.36 6.82 12.48
CA ARG A 118 12.65 7.53 13.74
C ARG A 118 12.06 8.94 13.86
N PHE A 119 11.13 9.29 12.97
CA PHE A 119 10.41 10.56 13.00
C PHE A 119 8.93 10.34 13.31
N LYS A 120 8.37 11.24 14.12
CA LYS A 120 6.91 11.36 14.25
C LYS A 120 6.40 12.19 13.06
N PRO A 121 5.41 11.71 12.29
CA PRO A 121 4.88 12.49 11.19
C PRO A 121 4.20 13.74 11.73
N THR A 122 4.55 14.91 11.18
CA THR A 122 3.88 16.19 11.48
C THR A 122 2.67 16.41 10.58
N ARG A 123 2.57 15.66 9.48
CA ARG A 123 1.48 15.71 8.51
C ARG A 123 1.06 14.31 8.10
N ILE A 124 -0.25 14.15 7.87
CA ILE A 124 -0.86 12.94 7.32
C ILE A 124 -1.61 13.37 6.05
N ILE A 125 -1.29 12.75 4.92
CA ILE A 125 -2.07 12.89 3.68
C ILE A 125 -2.84 11.60 3.48
N PHE A 126 -4.17 11.68 3.39
CA PHE A 126 -5.04 10.51 3.33
C PHE A 126 -5.84 10.49 2.03
N TYR A 127 -5.64 9.45 1.22
CA TYR A 127 -6.42 9.19 0.01
C TYR A 127 -7.41 8.07 0.29
N ARG A 128 -8.72 8.34 0.16
CA ARG A 128 -9.79 7.35 0.22
C ARG A 128 -10.35 7.16 -1.18
N ASP A 129 -10.26 5.93 -1.70
CA ASP A 129 -10.89 5.55 -2.97
C ASP A 129 -12.36 5.16 -2.75
N GLY A 130 -13.17 4.96 -3.81
CA GLY A 130 -14.43 4.19 -3.77
C GLY A 130 -15.41 4.51 -2.65
N VAL A 131 -15.95 5.74 -2.61
CA VAL A 131 -17.04 6.17 -1.71
C VAL A 131 -18.24 6.66 -2.49
#